data_AF-A0A1Q7JCC7-F1
#
_entry.id   AF-A0A1Q7JCC7-F1
#
_cell.length_a   1.000
_cell.length_b   1.000
_cell.length_c   1.000
_cell.angle_alpha   90.00
_cell.angle_beta   90.00
_cell.angle_gamma   90.00
#
_symmetry.space_group_name_H-M   'P 1'
#
loop_
_entity.id
_entity.type
_entity.pdbx_description
1 polymer ?
#
loop_
_entity_poly.entity_id
_entity_poly.type
_entity_poly.pdbx_seq_one_letter_code
_entity_poly.pdbx_strand_id
1 'polypeptide(L)'
;MLELLAKPSVHVGISLVAVPVNDRPLFFATLLPRLQEMRTRTGRPHWIVIDEAQHLFPASWQPAPLTLPRELGGVLMVTVHPQHVSAAMLEAVDTALAVGKAPERMLQPFGRVPPVELEDGEVLAWSNGQAEPLRLVQGKAQVRHRRKYAAGDLGGEAFVFRGPQGKLKLRAPNLGIFLLMAEGVDDETWMHHLAQRDYSKWFRMALKDDGLAADAEQIESRGGLESRSRIRDAIEKRYTLPA
;
A
#
# COMPACT_ATOMS: atom_id res chain seq x y z
N MET A 1 -2.60 11.29 17.66
CA MET A 1 -2.88 10.50 16.45
C MET A 1 -4.34 10.62 16.00
N LEU A 2 -5.32 10.24 16.84
CA LEU A 2 -6.75 10.27 16.47
C LEU A 2 -7.29 11.69 16.18
N GLU A 3 -6.74 12.73 16.82
CA GLU A 3 -7.10 14.11 16.53
C GLU A 3 -6.84 14.53 15.07
N LEU A 4 -5.88 13.89 14.38
CA LEU A 4 -5.62 14.15 12.97
C LEU A 4 -6.80 13.73 12.08
N LEU A 5 -7.54 12.69 12.48
CA LEU A 5 -8.72 12.19 11.76
C LEU A 5 -9.93 13.13 11.90
N ALA A 6 -9.87 14.14 12.78
CA ALA A 6 -10.95 15.13 12.92
C ALA A 6 -11.01 16.06 11.69
N LYS A 7 -9.88 16.22 10.98
CA LYS A 7 -9.79 17.04 9.77
C LYS A 7 -10.28 16.25 8.55
N PRO A 8 -11.26 16.76 7.78
CA PRO A 8 -11.89 16.01 6.68
C PRO A 8 -10.97 15.62 5.53
N SER A 9 -9.97 16.45 5.25
CA SER A 9 -9.01 16.25 4.17
C SER A 9 -7.85 15.34 4.55
N VAL A 10 -7.77 14.90 5.82
CA VAL A 10 -6.61 14.16 6.31
C VAL A 10 -6.88 12.67 6.26
N HIS A 11 -6.01 11.96 5.53
CA HIS A 11 -5.93 10.50 5.55
C HIS A 11 -4.80 10.08 6.49
N VAL A 12 -5.08 9.15 7.40
CA VAL A 12 -4.07 8.60 8.32
C VAL A 12 -3.77 7.16 7.90
N GLY A 13 -2.49 6.87 7.65
CA GLY A 13 -1.97 5.51 7.49
C GLY A 13 -1.28 5.07 8.77
N ILE A 14 -1.60 3.86 9.24
CA ILE A 14 -0.94 3.23 10.38
C ILE A 14 -0.20 2.01 9.85
N SER A 15 1.12 1.99 9.97
CA SER A 15 1.94 0.83 9.60
C SER A 15 2.19 -0.03 10.82
N LEU A 16 1.87 -1.32 10.72
CA LEU A 16 2.12 -2.33 11.75
C LEU A 16 3.32 -3.23 11.43
N VAL A 17 4.17 -2.82 10.48
CA VAL A 17 5.34 -3.61 10.05
C VAL A 17 6.31 -3.88 11.21
N ALA A 18 6.48 -2.90 12.11
CA ALA A 18 7.33 -3.03 13.29
C ALA A 18 6.65 -3.75 14.47
N VAL A 19 5.36 -4.08 14.38
CA VAL A 19 4.64 -4.82 15.41
C VAL A 19 4.71 -6.32 15.09
N PRO A 20 5.20 -7.17 16.02
CA PRO A 20 5.20 -8.62 15.85
C PRO A 20 3.81 -9.13 15.48
N VAL A 21 3.72 -10.08 14.55
CA VAL A 21 2.43 -10.56 14.00
C VAL A 21 1.44 -10.98 15.10
N ASN A 22 1.95 -11.65 16.14
CA ASN A 22 1.13 -12.12 17.27
C ASN A 22 0.62 -10.99 18.17
N ASP A 23 1.26 -9.83 18.15
CA ASP A 23 0.88 -8.66 18.97
C ASP A 23 -0.08 -7.72 18.24
N ARG A 24 -0.22 -7.88 16.92
CA ARG A 24 -1.08 -7.03 16.09
C ARG A 24 -2.56 -7.08 16.50
N PRO A 25 -3.17 -8.25 16.82
CA PRO A 25 -4.54 -8.29 17.31
C PRO A 25 -4.73 -7.49 18.59
N LEU A 26 -3.78 -7.59 19.54
CA LEU A 26 -3.84 -6.86 20.80
C LEU A 26 -3.70 -5.35 20.57
N PHE A 27 -2.76 -4.93 19.73
CA PHE A 27 -2.63 -3.53 19.34
C PHE A 27 -3.93 -2.99 18.74
N PHE A 28 -4.52 -3.74 17.80
CA PHE A 28 -5.76 -3.32 17.13
C PHE A 28 -6.95 -3.26 18.09
N ALA A 29 -7.03 -4.19 19.05
CA ALA A 29 -8.05 -4.19 20.10
C ALA A 29 -8.01 -2.91 20.96
N THR A 30 -6.85 -2.26 21.11
CA THR A 30 -6.75 -0.95 21.79
C THR A 30 -7.17 0.24 20.91
N LEU A 31 -7.06 0.10 19.58
CA LEU A 31 -7.35 1.16 18.62
C LEU A 31 -8.83 1.21 18.24
N LEU A 32 -9.45 0.03 18.02
CA LEU A 32 -10.81 -0.09 17.52
C LEU A 32 -11.85 0.67 18.36
N PRO A 33 -11.87 0.59 19.70
CA PRO A 33 -12.84 1.32 20.52
C PRO A 33 -12.74 2.84 20.35
N ARG A 34 -11.52 3.35 20.17
CA ARG A 34 -11.30 4.80 19.98
C ARG A 34 -11.75 5.27 18.61
N LEU A 35 -11.63 4.43 17.59
CA LEU A 35 -12.17 4.70 16.25
C LEU A 35 -13.71 4.66 16.26
N GLN A 36 -14.31 3.72 16.99
CA GLN A 36 -15.76 3.63 17.18
C GLN A 36 -16.30 4.87 17.91
N GLU A 37 -15.70 5.25 19.05
CA GLU A 37 -16.08 6.45 19.80
C GLU A 37 -16.03 7.70 18.92
N MET A 38 -14.97 7.84 18.13
CA MET A 38 -14.83 8.95 17.20
C MET A 38 -15.90 8.94 16.11
N ARG A 39 -16.23 7.77 15.55
CA ARG A 39 -17.31 7.61 14.56
C ARG A 39 -18.66 7.98 15.16
N THR A 40 -18.97 7.52 16.37
CA THR A 40 -20.22 7.87 17.06
C THR A 40 -20.34 9.37 17.30
N ARG A 41 -19.23 10.03 17.67
CA ARG A 41 -19.23 11.47 17.97
C ARG A 41 -19.24 12.36 16.73
N THR A 42 -18.59 11.95 15.64
CA THR A 42 -18.27 12.85 14.53
C THR A 42 -18.65 12.33 13.14
N GLY A 43 -19.11 11.08 13.03
CA GLY A 43 -19.28 10.37 11.76
C GLY A 43 -17.97 9.99 11.07
N ARG A 44 -16.81 10.23 11.71
CA ARG A 44 -15.47 10.08 11.12
C ARG A 44 -14.66 8.98 11.82
N PRO A 45 -13.77 8.28 11.10
CA PRO A 45 -13.55 8.36 9.65
C PRO A 45 -14.67 7.65 8.86
N HIS A 46 -15.05 8.20 7.70
CA HIS A 46 -16.06 7.61 6.81
C HIS A 46 -15.64 6.23 6.29
N TRP A 47 -14.33 6.02 6.05
CA TRP A 47 -13.78 4.75 5.61
C TRP A 47 -12.60 4.34 6.48
N ILE A 48 -12.57 3.07 6.90
CA ILE A 48 -11.41 2.41 7.49
C ILE A 48 -11.00 1.30 6.53
N VAL A 49 -9.75 1.30 6.09
CA VAL A 49 -9.19 0.23 5.26
C VAL A 49 -8.23 -0.59 6.10
N ILE A 50 -8.45 -1.89 6.13
CA ILE A 50 -7.69 -2.85 6.91
C ILE A 50 -7.04 -3.83 5.94
N ASP A 51 -5.73 -3.73 5.79
CA ASP A 51 -4.94 -4.66 4.98
C ASP A 51 -4.45 -5.83 5.82
N GLU A 52 -4.27 -6.99 5.19
CA GLU A 52 -3.92 -8.26 5.84
C GLU A 52 -4.82 -8.59 7.05
N ALA A 53 -6.13 -8.49 6.86
CA ALA A 53 -7.13 -8.61 7.94
C ALA A 53 -7.00 -9.90 8.78
N GLN A 54 -6.48 -10.99 8.20
CA GLN A 54 -6.24 -12.25 8.91
C GLN A 54 -5.20 -12.13 10.04
N HIS A 55 -4.33 -11.11 10.01
CA HIS A 55 -3.36 -10.85 11.09
C HIS A 55 -3.94 -9.98 12.22
N LEU A 56 -5.08 -9.33 11.99
CA LEU A 56 -5.72 -8.44 12.96
C LEU A 56 -6.93 -9.09 13.62
N PHE A 57 -7.64 -9.94 12.86
CA PHE A 57 -8.80 -10.69 13.31
C PHE A 57 -8.58 -12.18 13.00
N PRO A 58 -7.63 -12.86 13.67
CA PRO A 58 -7.39 -14.27 13.41
C PRO A 58 -8.64 -15.11 13.71
N ALA A 59 -8.76 -16.31 13.13
CA ALA A 59 -9.89 -17.21 13.36
C ALA A 59 -10.13 -17.54 14.85
N SER A 60 -9.08 -17.48 15.68
CA SER A 60 -9.15 -17.65 17.13
C SER A 60 -9.64 -16.42 17.89
N TRP A 61 -9.81 -15.29 17.22
CA TRP A 61 -10.28 -14.05 17.83
C TRP A 61 -11.76 -14.17 18.16
N GLN A 62 -12.05 -14.17 19.46
CA GLN A 62 -13.40 -14.15 20.01
C GLN A 62 -13.64 -12.76 20.61
N PRO A 63 -14.18 -11.81 19.85
CA PRO A 63 -14.54 -10.52 20.40
C PRO A 63 -15.60 -10.70 21.48
N ALA A 64 -15.50 -9.93 22.57
CA ALA A 64 -16.62 -9.84 23.49
C ALA A 64 -17.84 -9.26 22.72
N PRO A 65 -19.09 -9.70 22.98
CA PRO A 65 -20.27 -9.30 22.20
C PRO A 65 -20.50 -7.78 22.07
N LEU A 66 -19.91 -6.98 22.97
CA LEU A 66 -20.00 -5.52 22.99
C LEU A 66 -18.90 -4.81 22.17
N THR A 67 -17.90 -5.53 21.65
CA THR A 67 -16.74 -4.96 20.96
C THR A 67 -16.87 -4.96 19.43
N LEU A 68 -17.76 -5.79 18.89
CA LEU A 68 -18.10 -5.76 17.47
C LEU A 68 -19.00 -4.57 17.17
N PRO A 69 -18.62 -3.68 16.23
CA PRO A 69 -19.56 -2.69 15.71
C PRO A 69 -20.81 -3.39 15.17
N ARG A 70 -22.01 -2.97 15.62
CA ARG A 70 -23.28 -3.47 15.05
C ARG A 70 -23.41 -3.17 13.55
N GLU A 71 -22.70 -2.15 13.07
CA GLU A 71 -22.61 -1.79 11.67
C GLU A 71 -21.13 -1.53 11.33
N LEU A 72 -20.55 -2.35 10.45
CA LEU A 72 -19.23 -2.14 9.86
C LEU A 72 -19.28 -1.15 8.67
N GLY A 73 -20.25 -0.24 8.66
CA GLY A 73 -20.39 0.78 7.63
C GLY A 73 -19.07 1.49 7.35
N GLY A 74 -18.67 1.50 6.08
CA GLY A 74 -17.41 2.10 5.64
C GLY A 74 -16.17 1.40 6.21
N VAL A 75 -16.15 0.07 6.26
CA VAL A 75 -14.93 -0.71 6.53
C VAL A 75 -14.62 -1.56 5.31
N LEU A 76 -13.39 -1.48 4.81
CA LEU A 76 -12.88 -2.32 3.74
C LEU A 76 -11.79 -3.23 4.31
N MET A 77 -12.00 -4.54 4.26
CA MET A 77 -11.00 -5.53 4.65
C MET A 77 -10.36 -6.14 3.40
N VAL A 78 -9.03 -6.22 3.38
CA VAL A 78 -8.25 -6.87 2.33
C VAL A 78 -7.51 -8.04 2.95
N THR A 79 -7.59 -9.21 2.30
CA THR A 79 -6.95 -10.44 2.76
C THR A 79 -6.74 -11.41 1.61
N VAL A 80 -5.66 -12.20 1.70
CA VAL A 80 -5.40 -13.35 0.82
C VAL A 80 -5.85 -14.68 1.44
N HIS A 81 -6.25 -14.68 2.71
CA HIS A 81 -6.64 -15.86 3.48
C HIS A 81 -7.93 -15.59 4.27
N PRO A 82 -9.09 -15.45 3.61
CA PRO A 82 -10.35 -15.16 4.28
C PRO A 82 -10.75 -16.23 5.31
N GLN A 83 -10.36 -17.48 5.11
CA GLN A 83 -10.57 -18.59 6.06
C GLN A 83 -9.79 -18.44 7.38
N HIS A 84 -8.79 -17.54 7.43
CA HIS A 84 -8.04 -17.24 8.65
C HIS A 84 -8.59 -16.01 9.38
N VAL A 85 -9.66 -15.38 8.85
CA VAL A 85 -10.37 -14.27 9.50
C VAL A 85 -11.42 -14.84 10.45
N SER A 86 -11.64 -14.19 11.60
CA SER A 86 -12.67 -14.56 12.57
C SER A 86 -14.06 -14.62 11.92
N ALA A 87 -14.84 -15.67 12.23
CA ALA A 87 -16.21 -15.82 11.74
C ALA A 87 -17.08 -14.59 12.02
N ALA A 88 -16.94 -13.98 13.20
CA ALA A 88 -17.73 -12.82 13.57
C ALA A 88 -17.46 -11.57 12.71
N MET A 89 -16.25 -11.41 12.16
CA MET A 89 -15.96 -10.34 11.19
C MET A 89 -16.50 -10.67 9.81
N LEU A 90 -16.44 -11.95 9.41
CA LEU A 90 -16.98 -12.40 8.12
C LEU A 90 -18.51 -12.29 8.08
N GLU A 91 -19.20 -12.62 9.17
CA GLU A 91 -20.65 -12.48 9.31
C GLU A 91 -21.12 -11.01 9.22
N ALA A 92 -20.25 -10.07 9.59
CA ALA A 92 -20.54 -8.64 9.55
C ALA A 92 -20.24 -8.01 8.17
N VAL A 93 -19.73 -8.77 7.20
CA VAL A 93 -19.51 -8.31 5.82
C VAL A 93 -20.82 -8.37 5.04
N ASP A 94 -21.18 -7.25 4.41
CA ASP A 94 -22.33 -7.11 3.52
C ASP A 94 -22.00 -7.39 2.04
N THR A 95 -20.75 -7.12 1.65
CA THR A 95 -20.24 -7.28 0.29
C THR A 95 -18.80 -7.80 0.30
N ALA A 96 -18.51 -8.81 -0.52
CA ALA A 96 -17.16 -9.33 -0.72
C ALA A 96 -16.80 -9.35 -2.20
N LEU A 97 -15.56 -9.02 -2.53
CA LEU A 97 -15.02 -9.10 -3.90
C LEU A 97 -13.84 -10.07 -3.89
N ALA A 98 -13.90 -11.10 -4.74
CA ALA A 98 -12.83 -12.06 -4.92
C ALA A 98 -12.17 -11.90 -6.29
N VAL A 99 -10.84 -11.87 -6.28
CA VAL A 99 -10.00 -11.62 -7.46
C VAL A 99 -9.00 -12.77 -7.59
N GLY A 100 -8.81 -13.28 -8.80
CA GLY A 100 -7.80 -14.29 -9.10
C GLY A 100 -8.38 -15.51 -9.81
N LYS A 101 -7.63 -16.62 -9.80
CA LYS A 101 -7.92 -17.82 -10.59
C LYS A 101 -8.99 -18.74 -10.00
N ALA A 102 -9.27 -18.63 -8.70
CA ALA A 102 -10.23 -19.46 -7.98
C ALA A 102 -11.04 -18.60 -7.00
N PRO A 103 -11.77 -17.57 -7.50
CA PRO A 103 -12.49 -16.62 -6.66
C PRO A 103 -13.58 -17.28 -5.81
N GLU A 104 -14.19 -18.36 -6.31
CA GLU A 104 -15.19 -19.15 -5.58
C GLU A 104 -14.63 -19.74 -4.29
N ARG A 105 -13.34 -20.11 -4.26
CA ARG A 105 -12.68 -20.60 -3.05
C ARG A 105 -12.50 -19.50 -2.00
N MET A 106 -12.23 -18.27 -2.44
CA MET A 106 -12.08 -17.13 -1.55
C MET A 106 -13.41 -16.74 -0.90
N LEU A 107 -14.53 -16.95 -1.59
CA LEU A 107 -15.87 -16.62 -1.10
C LEU A 107 -16.55 -17.75 -0.32
N GLN A 108 -15.94 -18.92 -0.21
CA GLN A 108 -16.48 -20.05 0.58
C GLN A 108 -16.92 -19.68 2.01
N PRO A 109 -16.22 -18.80 2.75
CA PRO A 109 -16.66 -18.42 4.09
C PRO A 109 -18.00 -17.68 4.13
N PHE A 110 -18.44 -17.10 3.01
CA PHE A 110 -19.72 -16.39 2.87
C PHE A 110 -20.85 -17.27 2.32
N GLY A 111 -20.55 -18.54 1.99
CA GLY A 111 -21.52 -19.51 1.51
C GLY A 111 -21.04 -20.33 0.33
N ARG A 112 -21.93 -21.18 -0.19
CA ARG A 112 -21.62 -22.02 -1.34
C ARG A 112 -21.68 -21.19 -2.62
N VAL A 113 -20.54 -20.97 -3.24
CA VAL A 113 -20.41 -20.29 -4.53
C VAL A 113 -20.04 -21.33 -5.60
N PRO A 114 -20.80 -21.47 -6.70
CA PRO A 114 -20.43 -22.37 -7.78
C PRO A 114 -19.13 -21.90 -8.45
N PRO A 115 -18.36 -22.78 -9.10
CA PRO A 115 -17.23 -22.37 -9.93
C PRO A 115 -17.71 -21.42 -11.03
N VAL A 116 -16.97 -20.33 -11.21
CA VAL A 116 -17.25 -19.30 -12.22
C VAL A 116 -15.96 -19.02 -12.97
N GLU A 117 -16.04 -19.01 -14.30
CA GLU A 117 -14.96 -18.50 -15.14
C GLU A 117 -15.10 -16.98 -15.27
N LEU A 118 -14.06 -16.24 -14.91
CA LEU A 118 -14.01 -14.79 -15.01
C LEU A 118 -13.23 -14.37 -16.24
N GLU A 119 -13.70 -13.35 -16.95
CA GLU A 119 -12.91 -12.70 -18.00
C GLU A 119 -11.82 -11.78 -17.42
N ASP A 120 -10.86 -11.39 -18.26
CA ASP A 120 -9.84 -10.40 -17.89
C ASP A 120 -10.50 -9.08 -17.46
N GLY A 121 -10.22 -8.66 -16.22
CA GLY A 121 -10.79 -7.46 -15.62
C GLY A 121 -12.12 -7.69 -14.87
N GLU A 122 -12.58 -8.93 -14.77
CA GLU A 122 -13.71 -9.30 -13.93
C GLU A 122 -13.28 -9.76 -12.53
N VAL A 123 -14.20 -9.60 -11.59
CA VAL A 123 -14.10 -10.10 -10.22
C VAL A 123 -15.40 -10.79 -9.85
N LEU A 124 -15.34 -11.75 -8.95
CA LEU A 124 -16.55 -12.36 -8.42
C LEU A 124 -17.01 -11.55 -7.21
N ALA A 125 -18.19 -10.95 -7.31
CA ALA A 125 -18.79 -10.20 -6.22
C ALA A 125 -19.82 -11.07 -5.50
N TRP A 126 -19.78 -11.06 -4.18
CA TRP A 126 -20.79 -11.65 -3.33
C TRP A 126 -21.51 -10.54 -2.55
N SER A 127 -22.84 -10.57 -2.55
CA SER A 127 -23.67 -9.73 -1.70
C SER A 127 -25.00 -10.43 -1.42
N ASN A 128 -25.48 -10.35 -0.17
CA ASN A 128 -26.78 -10.90 0.24
C ASN A 128 -27.01 -12.36 -0.19
N GLY A 129 -25.96 -13.20 -0.14
CA GLY A 129 -26.03 -14.62 -0.50
C GLY A 129 -26.01 -14.91 -2.00
N GLN A 130 -25.91 -13.88 -2.86
CA GLN A 130 -25.76 -14.03 -4.31
C GLN A 130 -24.33 -13.74 -4.72
N ALA A 131 -23.81 -14.52 -5.66
CA ALA A 131 -22.48 -14.32 -6.23
C ALA A 131 -22.58 -14.16 -7.75
N GLU A 132 -22.04 -13.06 -8.28
CA GLU A 132 -22.09 -12.72 -9.70
C GLU A 132 -20.77 -12.10 -10.19
N PRO A 133 -20.35 -12.37 -11.44
CA PRO A 133 -19.24 -11.66 -12.06
C PRO A 133 -19.55 -10.18 -12.20
N LEU A 134 -18.61 -9.33 -11.79
CA LEU A 134 -18.63 -7.89 -12.04
C LEU A 134 -17.37 -7.47 -12.78
N ARG A 135 -17.54 -6.68 -13.84
CA ARG A 135 -16.43 -6.04 -14.52
C ARG A 135 -15.97 -4.82 -13.73
N LEU A 136 -14.70 -4.81 -13.34
CA LEU A 136 -14.11 -3.64 -12.71
C LEU A 136 -13.88 -2.56 -13.77
N VAL A 137 -14.64 -1.48 -13.68
CA VAL A 137 -14.31 -0.26 -14.40
C VAL A 137 -13.27 0.47 -13.57
N GLN A 138 -12.09 0.74 -14.15
CA GLN A 138 -11.13 1.63 -13.52
C GLN A 138 -11.78 2.99 -13.30
N GLY A 139 -12.10 3.31 -12.04
CA GLY A 139 -12.42 4.67 -11.67
C GLY A 139 -11.25 5.58 -12.03
N LYS A 140 -11.53 6.86 -12.33
CA LYS A 140 -10.51 7.91 -12.37
C LYS A 140 -9.98 8.13 -10.94
N ALA A 141 -9.28 7.14 -10.40
CA ALA A 141 -8.58 7.24 -9.14
C ALA A 141 -7.49 8.30 -9.36
N GLN A 142 -7.70 9.49 -8.77
CA GLN A 142 -6.65 10.50 -8.72
C GLN A 142 -5.40 9.87 -8.08
N VAL A 143 -4.38 9.68 -8.92
CA VAL A 143 -2.96 9.58 -8.59
C VAL A 143 -2.63 8.71 -7.36
N ARG A 144 -2.87 7.39 -7.42
CA ARG A 144 -2.39 6.44 -6.37
C ARG A 144 -1.29 5.48 -6.84
N HIS A 145 -0.78 5.60 -8.07
CA HIS A 145 0.40 4.86 -8.53
C HIS A 145 1.71 5.29 -7.84
N ARG A 146 1.75 6.42 -7.14
CA ARG A 146 2.98 6.96 -6.55
C ARG A 146 3.44 6.26 -5.26
N ARG A 147 2.53 5.70 -4.45
CA ARG A 147 2.89 5.12 -3.13
C ARG A 147 3.43 3.70 -3.19
N LYS A 148 3.08 2.92 -4.23
CA LYS A 148 3.55 1.54 -4.39
C LYS A 148 5.08 1.45 -4.55
N TYR A 149 5.71 2.46 -5.16
CA TYR A 149 7.17 2.48 -5.38
C TYR A 149 7.95 3.28 -4.33
N ALA A 150 7.26 4.13 -3.57
CA ALA A 150 7.88 4.87 -2.47
C ALA A 150 8.27 3.95 -1.30
N ALA A 151 7.46 2.91 -1.03
CA ALA A 151 7.65 2.00 0.11
C ALA A 151 7.56 0.49 -0.23
N GLY A 152 7.12 0.10 -1.43
CA GLY A 152 7.02 -1.31 -1.84
C GLY A 152 8.25 -1.80 -2.63
N ASP A 153 8.55 -3.10 -2.56
CA ASP A 153 9.71 -3.72 -3.21
C ASP A 153 9.55 -3.79 -4.74
N LEU A 154 10.48 -3.18 -5.46
CA LEU A 154 10.60 -3.17 -6.93
C LEU A 154 11.17 -4.48 -7.49
N GLY A 155 11.60 -5.42 -6.64
CA GLY A 155 12.11 -6.72 -7.07
C GLY A 155 13.26 -6.56 -8.08
N GLY A 156 13.12 -7.17 -9.25
CA GLY A 156 14.15 -7.13 -10.31
C GLY A 156 14.45 -5.73 -10.88
N GLU A 157 13.57 -4.75 -10.64
CA GLU A 157 13.70 -3.38 -11.13
C GLU A 157 14.30 -2.41 -10.09
N ALA A 158 14.81 -2.95 -8.98
CA ALA A 158 15.50 -2.19 -7.94
C ALA A 158 16.72 -1.43 -8.49
N PHE A 159 16.96 -0.21 -8.02
CA PHE A 159 18.19 0.51 -8.34
C PHE A 159 19.37 -0.17 -7.67
N VAL A 160 20.52 -0.23 -8.34
CA VAL A 160 21.74 -0.78 -7.77
C VAL A 160 22.85 0.25 -7.92
N PHE A 161 23.29 0.82 -6.80
CA PHE A 161 24.48 1.65 -6.75
C PHE A 161 25.72 0.79 -7.00
N ARG A 162 26.46 1.16 -8.05
CA ARG A 162 27.68 0.55 -8.53
C ARG A 162 28.75 1.62 -8.63
N GLY A 163 29.78 1.49 -7.80
CA GLY A 163 30.96 2.35 -7.93
C GLY A 163 31.68 2.09 -9.26
N PRO A 164 32.49 3.05 -9.74
CA PRO A 164 33.17 2.97 -11.03
C PRO A 164 34.09 1.75 -11.20
N GLN A 165 34.61 1.20 -10.09
CA GLN A 165 35.44 -0.01 -10.08
C GLN A 165 34.62 -1.31 -9.95
N GLY A 166 33.29 -1.22 -9.90
CA GLY A 166 32.37 -2.37 -9.78
C GLY A 166 32.39 -3.11 -8.44
N LYS A 167 33.19 -2.66 -7.47
CA LYS A 167 33.37 -3.29 -6.15
C LYS A 167 32.17 -3.06 -5.21
N LEU A 168 31.46 -1.96 -5.37
CA LEU A 168 30.26 -1.65 -4.59
C LEU A 168 29.01 -2.13 -5.34
N LYS A 169 28.11 -2.84 -4.65
CA LYS A 169 26.79 -3.27 -5.16
C LYS A 169 25.74 -3.11 -4.07
N LEU A 170 25.27 -1.89 -3.87
CA LEU A 170 24.19 -1.60 -2.91
C LEU A 170 22.86 -1.54 -3.64
N ARG A 171 21.91 -2.39 -3.26
CA ARG A 171 20.60 -2.49 -3.91
C ARG A 171 19.57 -1.71 -3.13
N ALA A 172 18.92 -0.75 -3.79
CA ALA A 172 17.79 0.02 -3.28
C ALA A 172 16.47 -0.57 -3.80
N PRO A 173 15.75 -1.38 -3.00
CA PRO A 173 14.53 -2.06 -3.44
C PRO A 173 13.34 -1.12 -3.63
N ASN A 174 13.41 0.12 -3.13
CA ASN A 174 12.34 1.11 -3.29
C ASN A 174 12.92 2.54 -3.22
N LEU A 175 12.08 3.54 -3.53
CA LEU A 175 12.51 4.93 -3.59
C LEU A 175 12.95 5.50 -2.23
N GLY A 176 12.33 5.04 -1.13
CA GLY A 176 12.73 5.43 0.22
C GLY A 176 14.15 4.96 0.58
N ILE A 177 14.47 3.70 0.29
CA ILE A 177 15.83 3.16 0.50
C ILE A 177 16.82 3.80 -0.47
N PHE A 178 16.41 4.12 -1.71
CA PHE A 178 17.24 4.87 -2.64
C PHE A 178 17.64 6.24 -2.06
N LEU A 179 16.70 7.00 -1.50
CA LEU A 179 16.99 8.30 -0.88
C LEU A 179 17.94 8.18 0.32
N LEU A 180 17.72 7.18 1.18
CA LEU A 180 18.59 6.90 2.33
C LEU A 180 20.01 6.54 1.88
N MET A 181 20.14 5.68 0.87
CA MET A 181 21.43 5.28 0.32
C MET A 181 22.12 6.44 -0.41
N ALA A 182 21.36 7.29 -1.11
CA ALA A 182 21.89 8.44 -1.82
C ALA A 182 22.63 9.41 -0.88
N GLU A 183 22.27 9.48 0.42
CA GLU A 183 23.01 10.29 1.40
C GLU A 183 24.37 9.69 1.78
N GLY A 184 24.46 8.36 1.83
CA GLY A 184 25.62 7.63 2.36
C GLY A 184 26.60 7.11 1.32
N VAL A 185 26.23 7.13 0.03
CA VAL A 185 27.10 6.73 -1.08
C VAL A 185 28.13 7.82 -1.36
N ASP A 186 29.37 7.41 -1.65
CA ASP A 186 30.47 8.31 -1.97
C ASP A 186 30.20 9.11 -3.27
N ASP A 187 30.87 10.25 -3.38
CA ASP A 187 30.70 11.18 -4.50
C ASP A 187 31.12 10.57 -5.84
N GLU A 188 32.11 9.67 -5.85
CA GLU A 188 32.60 9.00 -7.06
C GLU A 188 31.52 8.07 -7.63
N THR A 189 30.90 7.25 -6.79
CA THR A 189 29.78 6.38 -7.15
C THR A 189 28.56 7.17 -7.59
N TRP A 190 28.23 8.27 -6.89
CA TRP A 190 27.09 9.11 -7.28
C TRP A 190 27.28 9.74 -8.67
N MET A 191 28.47 10.31 -8.92
CA MET A 191 28.81 10.95 -10.17
C MET A 191 28.94 9.94 -11.33
N HIS A 192 29.37 8.72 -11.05
CA HIS A 192 29.43 7.63 -12.03
C HIS A 192 28.05 7.33 -12.64
N HIS A 193 27.01 7.22 -11.80
CA HIS A 193 25.63 7.02 -12.25
C HIS A 193 25.04 8.28 -12.91
N LEU A 194 25.39 9.46 -12.39
CA LEU A 194 24.95 10.73 -12.96
C LEU A 194 25.43 10.88 -14.42
N ALA A 195 26.70 10.57 -14.67
CA ALA A 195 27.30 10.64 -16.02
C ALA A 195 26.65 9.64 -17.01
N GLN A 196 26.21 8.48 -16.52
CA GLN A 196 25.54 7.46 -17.34
C GLN A 196 24.04 7.67 -17.52
N ARG A 197 23.49 8.70 -16.86
CA ARG A 197 22.06 9.00 -16.81
C ARG A 197 21.21 7.87 -16.23
N ASP A 198 21.76 7.18 -15.24
CA ASP A 198 21.10 6.00 -14.68
C ASP A 198 19.87 6.37 -13.84
N TYR A 199 19.84 7.57 -13.25
CA TYR A 199 18.71 8.00 -12.42
C TYR A 199 17.48 8.26 -13.30
N SER A 200 17.63 9.06 -14.36
CA SER A 200 16.51 9.33 -15.27
C SER A 200 15.99 8.07 -15.97
N LYS A 201 16.90 7.18 -16.42
CA LYS A 201 16.54 5.87 -16.99
C LYS A 201 15.77 5.03 -15.99
N TRP A 202 16.23 4.94 -14.75
CA TRP A 202 15.56 4.15 -13.72
C TRP A 202 14.17 4.73 -13.39
N PHE A 203 14.03 6.05 -13.24
CA PHE A 203 12.74 6.69 -13.00
C PHE A 203 11.73 6.43 -14.13
N ARG A 204 12.19 6.44 -15.39
CA ARG A 204 11.36 6.12 -16.55
C ARG A 204 10.99 4.64 -16.61
N MET A 205 11.96 3.76 -16.42
CA MET A 205 11.77 2.33 -16.65
C MET A 205 11.10 1.61 -15.48
N ALA A 206 11.57 1.84 -14.25
CA ALA A 206 11.08 1.13 -13.06
C ALA A 206 9.92 1.85 -12.37
N LEU A 207 9.99 3.19 -12.25
CA LEU A 207 8.93 3.96 -11.58
C LEU A 207 7.80 4.38 -12.54
N LYS A 208 8.02 4.28 -13.86
CA LYS A 208 7.11 4.76 -14.91
C LYS A 208 6.67 6.21 -14.69
N ASP A 209 7.55 7.06 -14.13
CA ASP A 209 7.28 8.49 -13.93
C ASP A 209 8.10 9.32 -14.92
N ASP A 210 7.51 9.55 -16.09
CA ASP A 210 8.15 10.30 -17.17
C ASP A 210 8.51 11.73 -16.79
N GLY A 211 7.74 12.35 -15.90
CA GLY A 211 8.07 13.70 -15.47
C GLY A 211 9.21 13.72 -14.45
N LEU A 212 9.31 12.72 -13.56
CA LEU A 212 10.48 12.62 -12.66
C LEU A 212 11.74 12.32 -13.48
N ALA A 213 11.62 11.49 -14.51
CA ALA A 213 12.69 11.23 -15.45
C ALA A 213 13.14 12.50 -16.18
N ALA A 214 12.20 13.32 -16.66
CA ALA A 214 12.53 14.59 -17.31
C ALA A 214 13.23 15.59 -16.36
N ASP A 215 12.77 15.69 -15.12
CA ASP A 215 13.42 16.52 -14.09
C ASP A 215 14.85 16.03 -13.82
N ALA A 216 15.04 14.71 -13.72
CA ALA A 216 16.35 14.08 -13.51
C ALA A 216 17.29 14.30 -14.70
N GLU A 217 16.82 14.20 -15.94
CA GLU A 217 17.66 14.47 -17.13
C GLU A 217 18.22 15.88 -17.16
N GLN A 218 17.42 16.87 -16.72
CA GLN A 218 17.89 18.25 -16.61
C GLN A 218 18.97 18.39 -15.53
N ILE A 219 18.82 17.68 -14.40
CA ILE A 219 19.79 17.68 -13.31
C ILE A 219 21.09 16.99 -13.74
N GLU A 220 20.98 15.81 -14.37
CA GLU A 220 22.10 15.05 -14.93
C GLU A 220 22.88 15.86 -15.97
N SER A 221 22.18 16.65 -16.80
CA SER A 221 22.82 17.50 -17.83
C SER A 221 23.59 18.69 -17.25
N ARG A 222 23.21 19.17 -16.07
CA ARG A 222 23.95 20.25 -15.37
C ARG A 222 25.17 19.73 -14.61
N GLY A 223 25.12 18.46 -14.17
CA GLY A 223 26.20 17.83 -13.43
C GLY A 223 26.42 18.42 -12.02
N GLY A 224 27.53 18.00 -11.39
CA GLY A 224 27.99 18.49 -10.09
C GLY A 224 27.40 17.76 -8.88
N LEU A 225 28.03 17.94 -7.72
CA LEU A 225 27.62 17.26 -6.47
C LEU A 225 26.26 17.74 -5.95
N GLU A 226 25.86 18.96 -6.28
CA GLU A 226 24.52 19.50 -6.01
C GLU A 226 23.40 18.71 -6.70
N SER A 227 23.73 17.87 -7.70
CA SER A 227 22.74 16.98 -8.33
C SER A 227 22.07 16.05 -7.31
N ARG A 228 22.77 15.67 -6.24
CA ARG A 228 22.25 14.81 -5.17
C ARG A 228 21.10 15.46 -4.41
N SER A 229 21.27 16.71 -3.98
CA SER A 229 20.18 17.45 -3.32
C SER A 229 19.04 17.74 -4.29
N ARG A 230 19.33 18.13 -5.54
CA ARG A 230 18.29 18.41 -6.53
C ARG A 230 17.45 17.20 -6.90
N ILE A 231 18.05 16.02 -7.06
CA ILE A 231 17.32 14.77 -7.32
C ILE A 231 16.44 14.42 -6.11
N ARG A 232 16.97 14.58 -4.90
CA ARG A 232 16.18 14.41 -3.67
C ARG A 232 14.98 15.34 -3.64
N ASP A 233 15.18 16.64 -3.84
CA ASP A 233 14.10 17.63 -3.81
C ASP A 233 13.03 17.32 -4.87
N ALA A 234 13.45 16.89 -6.07
CA ALA A 234 12.55 16.47 -7.14
C ALA A 234 11.72 15.24 -6.76
N ILE A 235 12.34 14.25 -6.13
CA ILE A 235 11.64 13.08 -5.59
C ILE A 235 10.69 13.51 -4.47
N GLU A 236 11.15 14.34 -3.54
CA GLU A 236 10.37 14.70 -2.36
C GLU A 236 9.13 15.53 -2.69
N LYS A 237 9.30 16.52 -3.56
CA LYS A 237 8.20 17.32 -4.11
C LYS A 237 7.10 16.46 -4.73
N ARG A 238 7.50 15.30 -5.26
CA ARG A 238 6.65 14.45 -6.10
C ARG A 238 6.06 13.27 -5.34
N TYR A 239 6.74 12.80 -4.29
CA TYR A 239 6.39 11.58 -3.54
C TYR A 239 6.22 11.76 -2.02
N THR A 240 6.71 12.84 -1.39
CA THR A 240 6.59 13.10 0.06
C THR A 240 5.79 14.35 0.44
N LEU A 241 5.48 15.27 -0.47
CA LEU A 241 4.55 16.37 -0.15
C LEU A 241 3.10 15.85 -0.05
N PRO A 242 2.38 16.14 1.05
CA PRO A 242 0.95 15.92 1.12
C PRO A 242 0.26 16.89 0.14
N ALA A 243 -0.44 16.33 -0.84
CA ALA A 243 -1.54 17.06 -1.49
C ALA A 243 -2.80 16.89 -0.63
#